data_AF-A0A530YMX2-F1
#
_entry.id   AF-A0A530YMX2-F1
#
_cell.length_a   1.000
_cell.length_b   1.000
_cell.length_c   1.000
_cell.angle_alpha   90.00
_cell.angle_beta   90.00
_cell.angle_gamma   90.00
#
_symmetry.space_group_name_H-M   'P 1'
#
loop_
_entity.id
_entity.type
_entity.pdbx_description
1 polymer ?
#
loop_
_entity_poly.entity_id
_entity_poly.type
_entity_poly.pdbx_seq_one_letter_code
_entity_poly.pdbx_strand_id
1 'polypeptide(L)'
;MAGNFSFDQLKKAVSSGEVDTVLACIVDMQGRLAGKRFLAQYFVDSAHDETHGCNYLLAADIDMEPVPGYKAASWSKGYGDFVMKPDLSTLRRIPWLEKTALVICDVLDHNTHDDLPHSPRAILKKQVKRLTERGYIGYFASELEFYLFSETYDSARKKHWQGLDTASPYIGDYQIGITTKEEGVMRRLRNEMQAAGIPIENSKGEWGPGQEEINVRYAEALEMADRHVILKNGAKEIAESEGKAVSFMAKYNYGLAGNSSHIHNSLWSADGQTPLFYDRQAEWTLSTLGQQWAAGQLKYAREFTWFLAPYVNSYKRFQAGTFAPTKIMWSE
;
A
#
# COMPACT_ATOMS: atom_id res chain seq x y z
N MET A 1 -14.69 0.22 6.22
CA MET A 1 -14.19 -0.38 4.97
C MET A 1 -15.06 0.08 3.81
N ALA A 2 -14.46 0.91 2.97
CA ALA A 2 -15.14 1.79 2.02
C ALA A 2 -14.84 1.44 0.55
N GLY A 3 -14.98 0.17 0.17
CA GLY A 3 -15.15 -0.16 -1.24
C GLY A 3 -16.26 0.72 -1.83
N ASN A 4 -16.00 1.36 -2.98
CA ASN A 4 -16.97 2.27 -3.59
C ASN A 4 -17.97 1.55 -4.51
N PHE A 5 -18.02 0.22 -4.44
CA PHE A 5 -18.81 -0.62 -5.32
C PHE A 5 -19.41 -1.80 -4.55
N SER A 6 -20.74 -1.86 -4.44
CA SER A 6 -21.42 -2.95 -3.73
C SER A 6 -21.52 -4.21 -4.60
N PHE A 7 -21.71 -5.37 -3.96
CA PHE A 7 -21.88 -6.62 -4.70
C PHE A 7 -23.12 -6.62 -5.61
N ASP A 8 -24.21 -5.97 -5.20
CA ASP A 8 -25.39 -5.81 -6.06
C ASP A 8 -25.12 -4.90 -7.26
N GLN A 9 -24.31 -3.85 -7.09
CA GLN A 9 -23.86 -3.02 -8.21
C GLN A 9 -22.94 -3.80 -9.15
N LEU A 10 -22.05 -4.65 -8.63
CA LEU A 10 -21.23 -5.54 -9.44
C LEU A 10 -22.10 -6.48 -10.27
N LYS A 11 -23.06 -7.18 -9.67
CA LYS A 11 -23.99 -8.08 -10.39
C LYS A 11 -24.68 -7.38 -11.57
N LYS A 12 -25.17 -6.16 -11.35
CA LYS A 12 -25.78 -5.34 -12.41
C LYS A 12 -24.78 -4.99 -13.51
N ALA A 13 -23.58 -4.53 -13.14
CA ALA A 13 -22.54 -4.16 -14.10
C ALA A 13 -22.01 -5.36 -14.92
N VAL A 14 -21.96 -6.54 -14.32
CA VAL A 14 -21.63 -7.79 -15.03
C VAL A 14 -22.73 -8.14 -16.01
N SER A 15 -24.00 -8.08 -15.60
CA SER A 15 -25.14 -8.38 -16.48
C SER A 15 -25.26 -7.42 -17.67
N SER A 16 -24.81 -6.17 -17.52
CA SER A 16 -24.82 -5.17 -18.59
C SER A 16 -23.55 -5.19 -19.46
N GLY A 17 -22.54 -5.99 -19.12
CA GLY A 17 -21.24 -6.03 -19.81
C GLY A 17 -20.33 -4.83 -19.52
N GLU A 18 -20.66 -4.04 -18.50
CA GLU A 18 -19.85 -2.92 -18.01
C GLU A 18 -18.64 -3.38 -17.20
N VAL A 19 -18.73 -4.56 -16.55
CA VAL A 19 -17.61 -5.24 -15.90
C VAL A 19 -17.52 -6.67 -16.44
N ASP A 20 -16.36 -7.05 -16.96
CA ASP A 20 -16.10 -8.40 -17.46
C ASP A 20 -15.01 -9.12 -16.67
N THR A 21 -14.25 -8.38 -15.84
CA THR A 21 -13.12 -8.90 -15.09
C THR A 21 -13.21 -8.51 -13.61
N VAL A 22 -13.00 -9.48 -12.71
CA VAL A 22 -12.84 -9.24 -11.27
C VAL A 22 -11.49 -9.74 -10.80
N LEU A 23 -10.70 -8.86 -10.20
CA LEU A 23 -9.45 -9.18 -9.52
C LEU A 23 -9.76 -9.56 -8.07
N ALA A 24 -9.41 -10.79 -7.67
CA ALA A 24 -9.44 -11.20 -6.26
C ALA A 24 -8.00 -11.26 -5.75
N CYS A 25 -7.65 -10.35 -4.84
CA CYS A 25 -6.26 -10.08 -4.47
C CYS A 25 -6.01 -10.28 -2.98
N ILE A 26 -4.92 -10.94 -2.62
CA ILE A 26 -4.32 -10.90 -1.29
C ILE A 26 -3.16 -9.89 -1.29
N VAL A 27 -2.70 -9.53 -0.10
CA VAL A 27 -1.46 -8.78 0.09
C VAL A 27 -0.37 -9.75 0.54
N ASP A 28 0.71 -9.84 -0.24
CA ASP A 28 1.84 -10.72 0.09
C ASP A 28 2.79 -10.11 1.14
N MET A 29 3.83 -10.87 1.51
CA MET A 29 4.82 -10.44 2.51
C MET A 29 5.65 -9.23 2.09
N GLN A 30 5.68 -8.88 0.81
CA GLN A 30 6.38 -7.72 0.24
C GLN A 30 5.46 -6.51 0.06
N GLY A 31 4.17 -6.64 0.39
CA GLY A 31 3.16 -5.60 0.22
C GLY A 31 2.74 -5.42 -1.25
N ARG A 32 2.79 -6.49 -2.05
CA ARG A 32 2.25 -6.55 -3.43
C ARG A 32 0.85 -7.14 -3.40
N LEU A 33 0.05 -6.80 -4.42
CA LEU A 33 -1.16 -7.55 -4.72
C LEU A 33 -0.77 -8.84 -5.45
N ALA A 34 -1.22 -9.98 -4.93
CA ALA A 34 -1.12 -11.29 -5.58
C ALA A 34 -2.53 -11.92 -5.64
N GLY A 35 -2.82 -12.73 -6.65
CA GLY A 35 -4.15 -13.35 -6.75
C GLY A 35 -4.54 -13.74 -8.16
N LYS A 36 -5.84 -13.66 -8.46
CA LYS A 36 -6.42 -14.16 -9.71
C LYS A 36 -7.26 -13.10 -10.41
N ARG A 37 -7.27 -13.16 -11.74
CA ARG A 37 -8.26 -12.49 -12.59
C ARG A 37 -9.37 -13.49 -12.90
N PHE A 38 -10.60 -13.17 -12.56
CA PHE A 38 -11.78 -13.97 -12.88
C PHE A 38 -12.56 -13.34 -14.03
N LEU A 39 -13.13 -14.18 -14.89
CA LEU A 39 -14.30 -13.78 -15.66
C LEU A 39 -15.38 -13.34 -14.66
N ALA A 40 -15.90 -12.12 -14.80
CA ALA A 40 -16.73 -11.51 -13.77
C ALA A 40 -18.04 -12.27 -13.52
N GLN A 41 -18.59 -12.92 -14.55
CA GLN A 41 -19.76 -13.79 -14.41
C GLN A 41 -19.47 -14.95 -13.44
N TYR A 42 -18.34 -15.65 -13.63
CA TYR A 42 -17.95 -16.74 -12.73
C TYR A 42 -17.70 -16.27 -11.29
N PHE A 43 -17.14 -15.07 -11.12
CA PHE A 43 -16.96 -14.48 -9.80
C PHE A 43 -18.30 -14.23 -9.10
N VAL A 44 -19.24 -13.61 -9.81
CA VAL A 44 -20.59 -13.33 -9.32
C VAL A 44 -21.36 -14.61 -9.01
N ASP A 45 -21.16 -15.68 -9.80
CA ASP A 45 -21.91 -16.92 -9.63
C ASP A 45 -21.39 -17.79 -8.48
N SER A 46 -20.09 -17.72 -8.16
CA SER A 46 -19.51 -18.62 -7.14
C SER A 46 -18.20 -18.13 -6.49
N ALA A 47 -17.28 -17.51 -7.25
CA ALA A 47 -15.94 -17.23 -6.70
C ALA A 47 -15.92 -16.12 -5.63
N HIS A 48 -17.03 -15.38 -5.46
CA HIS A 48 -17.19 -14.44 -4.34
C HIS A 48 -17.27 -15.15 -2.98
N ASP A 49 -17.68 -16.42 -2.95
CA ASP A 49 -17.73 -17.20 -1.72
C ASP A 49 -16.33 -17.56 -1.26
N GLU A 50 -15.52 -18.17 -2.11
CA GLU A 50 -14.10 -18.37 -1.87
C GLU A 50 -13.34 -18.77 -3.14
N THR A 51 -12.03 -18.61 -3.11
CA THR A 51 -11.10 -19.28 -4.02
C THR A 51 -9.85 -19.71 -3.26
N HIS A 52 -8.92 -20.36 -3.93
CA HIS A 52 -7.69 -20.87 -3.31
C HIS A 52 -6.45 -20.28 -3.95
N GLY A 53 -5.39 -20.11 -3.16
CA GLY A 53 -4.08 -19.71 -3.64
C GLY A 53 -3.02 -20.62 -3.03
N CYS A 54 -1.97 -20.89 -3.79
CA CYS A 54 -0.89 -21.72 -3.30
C CYS A 54 -0.17 -21.03 -2.14
N ASN A 55 0.16 -21.79 -1.10
CA ASN A 55 0.66 -21.24 0.15
C ASN A 55 2.04 -20.57 0.03
N TYR A 56 2.81 -20.85 -1.03
CA TYR A 56 4.08 -20.17 -1.28
C TYR A 56 3.91 -18.68 -1.57
N LEU A 57 2.70 -18.20 -1.93
CA LEU A 57 2.45 -16.78 -2.19
C LEU A 57 2.75 -15.88 -0.97
N LEU A 58 2.78 -16.45 0.25
CA LEU A 58 3.23 -15.75 1.47
C LEU A 58 4.62 -16.18 1.96
N ALA A 59 5.37 -16.89 1.12
CA ALA A 59 6.70 -17.42 1.40
C ALA A 59 7.68 -17.21 0.23
N ALA A 60 7.33 -16.36 -0.73
CA ALA A 60 8.18 -15.99 -1.85
C ALA A 60 9.00 -14.72 -1.54
N ASP A 61 10.09 -14.52 -2.26
CA ASP A 61 10.87 -13.28 -2.22
C ASP A 61 10.37 -12.25 -3.25
N ILE A 62 11.17 -11.18 -3.45
CA ILE A 62 10.83 -10.10 -4.38
C ILE A 62 10.81 -10.55 -5.85
N ASP A 63 11.53 -11.61 -6.20
CA ASP A 63 11.59 -12.17 -7.54
C ASP A 63 10.52 -13.27 -7.77
N MET A 64 9.61 -13.44 -6.79
CA MET A 64 8.58 -14.49 -6.75
C MET A 64 9.14 -15.91 -6.63
N GLU A 65 10.36 -16.05 -6.11
CA GLU A 65 10.96 -17.36 -5.85
C GLU A 65 10.57 -17.87 -4.45
N PRO A 66 10.05 -19.10 -4.32
CA PRO A 66 9.75 -19.68 -3.02
C PRO A 66 11.01 -19.81 -2.15
N VAL A 67 10.99 -19.17 -0.97
CA VAL A 67 12.12 -19.20 -0.04
C VAL A 67 12.05 -20.46 0.82
N PRO A 68 13.13 -21.26 0.92
CA PRO A 68 13.14 -22.46 1.75
C PRO A 68 13.14 -22.14 3.25
N GLY A 69 12.68 -23.10 4.07
CA GLY A 69 12.77 -23.02 5.53
C GLY A 69 11.47 -22.60 6.25
N TYR A 70 10.45 -22.15 5.51
CA TYR A 70 9.14 -21.88 6.10
C TYR A 70 8.39 -23.16 6.47
N LYS A 71 7.83 -23.21 7.68
CA LYS A 71 6.97 -24.34 8.11
C LYS A 71 5.68 -24.43 7.31
N ALA A 72 5.18 -23.28 6.84
CA ALA A 72 3.92 -23.11 6.15
C ALA A 72 3.97 -23.52 4.66
N ALA A 73 5.13 -23.38 4.00
CA ALA A 73 5.28 -23.64 2.56
C ALA A 73 6.65 -24.29 2.30
N SER A 74 6.69 -25.46 1.68
CA SER A 74 7.94 -26.16 1.39
C SER A 74 7.80 -27.19 0.26
N TRP A 75 8.88 -27.37 -0.51
CA TRP A 75 9.02 -28.45 -1.50
C TRP A 75 8.75 -29.83 -0.91
N SER A 76 9.24 -30.10 0.31
CA SER A 76 9.04 -31.40 0.98
C SER A 76 7.58 -31.74 1.29
N LYS A 77 6.70 -30.74 1.38
CA LYS A 77 5.26 -30.91 1.61
C LYS A 77 4.42 -30.66 0.34
N GLY A 78 5.06 -30.38 -0.79
CA GLY A 78 4.41 -30.21 -2.09
C GLY A 78 3.67 -28.90 -2.33
N TYR A 79 3.83 -27.88 -1.46
CA TYR A 79 3.08 -26.60 -1.51
C TYR A 79 1.56 -26.78 -1.63
N GLY A 80 0.87 -26.78 -0.47
CA GLY A 80 -0.60 -26.81 -0.45
C GLY A 80 -1.23 -25.45 -0.75
N ASP A 81 -2.52 -25.34 -0.49
CA ASP A 81 -3.28 -24.10 -0.68
C ASP A 81 -3.63 -23.43 0.66
N PHE A 82 -3.99 -22.16 0.58
CA PHE A 82 -4.82 -21.45 1.56
C PHE A 82 -6.14 -21.03 0.90
N VAL A 83 -7.13 -20.65 1.69
CA VAL A 83 -8.36 -20.01 1.19
C VAL A 83 -8.12 -18.52 1.04
N MET A 84 -8.52 -17.98 -0.10
CA MET A 84 -8.70 -16.54 -0.35
C MET A 84 -10.19 -16.25 -0.23
N LYS A 85 -10.61 -15.61 0.87
CA LYS A 85 -12.00 -15.23 1.14
C LYS A 85 -12.23 -13.78 0.74
N PRO A 86 -12.96 -13.47 -0.36
CA PRO A 86 -13.23 -12.10 -0.76
C PRO A 86 -13.95 -11.29 0.32
N ASP A 87 -13.36 -10.16 0.71
CA ASP A 87 -14.00 -9.17 1.58
C ASP A 87 -14.76 -8.17 0.71
N LEU A 88 -16.03 -8.46 0.46
CA LEU A 88 -16.88 -7.67 -0.44
C LEU A 88 -17.05 -6.20 0.01
N SER A 89 -16.71 -5.86 1.26
CA SER A 89 -16.70 -4.45 1.71
C SER A 89 -15.53 -3.64 1.13
N THR A 90 -14.54 -4.30 0.53
CA THR A 90 -13.39 -3.68 -0.14
C THR A 90 -13.57 -3.52 -1.65
N LEU A 91 -14.67 -4.06 -2.19
CA LEU A 91 -14.97 -4.13 -3.62
C LEU A 91 -15.04 -2.73 -4.23
N ARG A 92 -14.32 -2.54 -5.34
CA ARG A 92 -14.20 -1.26 -6.03
C ARG A 92 -14.00 -1.43 -7.52
N ARG A 93 -14.33 -0.40 -8.28
CA ARG A 93 -13.95 -0.31 -9.70
C ARG A 93 -12.49 0.11 -9.84
N ILE A 94 -11.85 -0.32 -10.92
CA ILE A 94 -10.46 0.05 -11.25
C ILE A 94 -10.45 0.85 -12.55
N PRO A 95 -10.48 2.20 -12.49
CA PRO A 95 -10.71 3.04 -13.67
C PRO A 95 -9.60 3.01 -14.72
N TRP A 96 -8.37 2.65 -14.32
CA TRP A 96 -7.23 2.52 -15.23
C TRP A 96 -7.16 1.17 -15.96
N LEU A 97 -8.01 0.21 -15.59
CA LEU A 97 -8.15 -1.07 -16.27
C LEU A 97 -9.58 -1.19 -16.84
N GLU A 98 -9.67 -1.44 -18.14
CA GLU A 98 -10.96 -1.57 -18.80
C GLU A 98 -11.83 -2.64 -18.12
N LYS A 99 -13.10 -2.29 -17.88
CA LYS A 99 -14.16 -3.20 -17.37
C LYS A 99 -13.76 -4.05 -16.17
N THR A 100 -12.92 -3.51 -15.29
CA THR A 100 -12.32 -4.25 -14.18
C THR A 100 -12.82 -3.76 -12.82
N ALA A 101 -13.16 -4.72 -11.96
CA ALA A 101 -13.33 -4.51 -10.52
C ALA A 101 -12.25 -5.25 -9.72
N LEU A 102 -12.00 -4.84 -8.48
CA LEU A 102 -11.05 -5.44 -7.56
C LEU A 102 -11.69 -5.65 -6.20
N VAL A 103 -11.39 -6.79 -5.57
CA VAL A 103 -11.71 -7.11 -4.19
C VAL A 103 -10.47 -7.64 -3.47
N ILE A 104 -10.27 -7.22 -2.23
CA ILE A 104 -9.22 -7.76 -1.36
C ILE A 104 -9.77 -9.00 -0.65
N CYS A 105 -8.95 -10.04 -0.54
CA CYS A 105 -9.28 -11.27 0.15
C CYS A 105 -8.56 -11.35 1.50
N ASP A 106 -9.28 -11.84 2.51
CA ASP A 106 -8.65 -12.42 3.68
C ASP A 106 -8.04 -13.78 3.32
N VAL A 107 -6.97 -14.15 4.03
CA VAL A 107 -6.27 -15.43 3.83
C VAL A 107 -6.55 -16.31 5.03
N LEU A 108 -7.17 -17.47 4.78
CA LEU A 108 -7.56 -18.42 5.82
C LEU A 108 -6.82 -19.76 5.61
N ASP A 109 -6.61 -20.48 6.70
CA ASP A 109 -6.10 -21.85 6.63
C ASP A 109 -7.04 -22.75 5.82
N HIS A 110 -6.49 -23.59 4.95
CA HIS A 110 -7.27 -24.44 4.05
C HIS A 110 -8.08 -25.52 4.76
N ASN A 111 -7.65 -25.97 5.93
CA ASN A 111 -8.31 -27.05 6.65
C ASN A 111 -9.23 -26.53 7.76
N THR A 112 -8.80 -25.48 8.46
CA THR A 112 -9.56 -24.97 9.62
C THR A 112 -10.43 -23.76 9.29
N HIS A 113 -10.20 -23.09 8.16
CA HIS A 113 -10.81 -21.81 7.80
C HIS A 113 -10.56 -20.68 8.82
N ASP A 114 -9.58 -20.83 9.72
CA ASP A 114 -9.14 -19.76 10.62
C ASP A 114 -8.23 -18.76 9.91
N ASP A 115 -8.15 -17.52 10.43
CA ASP A 115 -7.21 -16.51 9.96
C ASP A 115 -5.77 -17.05 9.93
N LEU A 116 -5.13 -16.99 8.76
CA LEU A 116 -3.76 -17.46 8.61
C LEU A 116 -2.81 -16.54 9.40
N PRO A 117 -2.01 -17.06 10.36
CA PRO A 117 -1.34 -16.22 11.36
C PRO A 117 -0.22 -15.34 10.81
N HIS A 118 0.30 -15.66 9.62
CA HIS A 118 1.35 -14.90 8.94
C HIS A 118 0.82 -14.07 7.77
N SER A 119 -0.50 -13.99 7.57
CA SER A 119 -1.09 -13.03 6.63
C SER A 119 -0.90 -11.61 7.16
N PRO A 120 -0.28 -10.68 6.40
CA PRO A 120 -0.11 -9.29 6.82
C PRO A 120 -1.44 -8.62 7.21
N ARG A 121 -2.49 -8.86 6.43
CA ARG A 121 -3.83 -8.32 6.68
C ARG A 121 -4.44 -8.88 7.97
N ALA A 122 -4.31 -10.19 8.22
CA ALA A 122 -4.81 -10.83 9.44
C ALA A 122 -4.04 -10.34 10.70
N ILE A 123 -2.72 -10.15 10.59
CA ILE A 123 -1.90 -9.56 11.66
C ILE A 123 -2.41 -8.16 12.02
N LEU A 124 -2.70 -7.33 11.01
CA LEU A 124 -3.24 -5.98 11.23
C LEU A 124 -4.63 -6.01 11.85
N LYS A 125 -5.55 -6.87 11.36
CA LYS A 125 -6.89 -7.06 11.96
C LYS A 125 -6.82 -7.40 13.45
N LYS A 126 -5.86 -8.25 13.86
CA LYS A 126 -5.62 -8.56 15.28
C LYS A 126 -5.17 -7.34 16.08
N GLN A 127 -4.32 -6.46 15.52
CA GLN A 127 -3.91 -5.23 16.22
C GLN A 127 -5.05 -4.21 16.31
N VAL A 128 -5.87 -4.07 15.25
CA VAL A 128 -7.04 -3.19 15.26
C VAL A 128 -8.05 -3.65 16.31
N LYS A 129 -8.34 -4.96 16.39
CA LYS A 129 -9.21 -5.51 17.43
C LYS A 129 -8.70 -5.19 18.84
N ARG A 130 -7.39 -5.28 19.08
CA ARG A 130 -6.76 -4.91 20.36
C ARG A 130 -6.92 -3.42 20.71
N LEU A 131 -6.96 -2.52 19.72
CA LEU A 131 -7.26 -1.11 19.96
C LEU A 131 -8.74 -0.94 20.34
N THR A 132 -9.65 -1.59 19.61
CA THR A 132 -11.09 -1.54 19.89
C THR A 132 -11.43 -2.05 21.29
N GLU A 133 -10.82 -3.16 21.72
CA GLU A 133 -10.97 -3.73 23.08
C GLU A 133 -10.52 -2.76 24.18
N ARG A 134 -9.66 -1.78 23.86
CA ARG A 134 -9.19 -0.72 24.77
C ARG A 134 -10.00 0.57 24.64
N GLY A 135 -11.06 0.59 23.83
CA GLY A 135 -11.89 1.76 23.60
C GLY A 135 -11.29 2.77 22.62
N TYR A 136 -10.38 2.35 21.73
CA TYR A 136 -9.72 3.21 20.76
C TYR A 136 -10.00 2.82 19.31
N ILE A 137 -10.07 3.83 18.44
CA ILE A 137 -9.97 3.69 16.99
C ILE A 137 -8.65 4.32 16.54
N GLY A 138 -7.91 3.63 15.68
CA GLY A 138 -6.65 4.12 15.11
C GLY A 138 -6.83 4.62 13.69
N TYR A 139 -6.55 5.90 13.45
CA TYR A 139 -6.52 6.51 12.11
C TYR A 139 -5.08 6.69 11.63
N PHE A 140 -4.85 6.36 10.36
CA PHE A 140 -3.53 6.38 9.73
C PHE A 140 -3.60 7.07 8.37
N ALA A 141 -2.53 7.75 7.98
CA ALA A 141 -2.31 8.28 6.64
C ALA A 141 -0.91 7.90 6.17
N SER A 142 -0.74 7.75 4.86
CA SER A 142 0.59 7.55 4.26
C SER A 142 0.90 8.67 3.28
N GLU A 143 2.05 9.31 3.45
CA GLU A 143 2.71 10.08 2.39
C GLU A 143 3.56 9.09 1.61
N LEU A 144 3.34 8.97 0.31
CA LEU A 144 4.02 7.95 -0.49
C LEU A 144 4.86 8.63 -1.58
N GLU A 145 6.17 8.57 -1.38
CA GLU A 145 7.14 9.08 -2.34
C GLU A 145 7.52 8.00 -3.38
N PHE A 146 7.76 8.42 -4.61
CA PHE A 146 8.26 7.57 -5.68
C PHE A 146 9.05 8.38 -6.71
N TYR A 147 9.94 7.71 -7.45
CA TYR A 147 10.52 8.30 -8.66
C TYR A 147 9.66 7.93 -9.87
N LEU A 148 9.30 8.92 -10.67
CA LEU A 148 8.72 8.77 -11.99
C LEU A 148 9.83 8.88 -13.04
N PHE A 149 9.88 7.90 -13.94
CA PHE A 149 10.86 7.83 -15.02
C PHE A 149 10.23 8.13 -16.37
N SER A 150 11.01 8.71 -17.28
CA SER A 150 10.73 8.81 -18.71
C SER A 150 11.10 7.50 -19.44
N GLU A 151 10.88 6.37 -18.78
CA GLU A 151 11.28 5.02 -19.18
C GLU A 151 10.11 4.08 -18.98
N THR A 152 9.93 3.07 -19.83
CA THR A 152 9.06 1.93 -19.48
C THR A 152 9.81 0.95 -18.58
N TYR A 153 9.11 0.00 -17.95
CA TYR A 153 9.83 -1.08 -17.26
C TYR A 153 10.72 -1.90 -18.21
N ASP A 154 10.34 -2.04 -19.48
CA ASP A 154 11.15 -2.72 -20.50
C ASP A 154 12.42 -1.96 -20.87
N SER A 155 12.35 -0.64 -21.08
CA SER A 155 13.55 0.15 -21.38
C SER A 155 14.47 0.21 -20.17
N ALA A 156 13.91 0.36 -18.96
CA ALA A 156 14.67 0.31 -17.72
C ALA A 156 15.38 -1.05 -17.52
N ARG A 157 14.70 -2.17 -17.81
CA ARG A 157 15.32 -3.51 -17.79
C ARG A 157 16.47 -3.65 -18.78
N LYS A 158 16.31 -3.15 -20.02
CA LYS A 158 17.37 -3.17 -21.05
C LYS A 158 18.59 -2.35 -20.62
N LYS A 159 18.38 -1.29 -19.85
CA LYS A 159 19.45 -0.48 -19.22
C LYS A 159 20.01 -1.12 -17.94
N HIS A 160 19.58 -2.33 -17.56
CA HIS A 160 19.91 -2.97 -16.30
C HIS A 160 19.64 -2.07 -15.07
N TRP A 161 18.58 -1.24 -15.15
CA TRP A 161 18.19 -0.28 -14.13
C TRP A 161 19.24 0.80 -13.83
N GLN A 162 20.13 1.09 -14.78
CA GLN A 162 21.18 2.12 -14.65
C GLN A 162 20.95 3.26 -15.65
N GLY A 163 21.35 4.48 -15.30
CA GLY A 163 21.24 5.63 -16.20
C GLY A 163 19.80 5.87 -16.70
N LEU A 164 18.83 5.71 -15.81
CA LEU A 164 17.42 5.91 -16.10
C LEU A 164 17.12 7.41 -16.19
N ASP A 165 16.40 7.81 -17.23
CA ASP A 165 15.96 9.18 -17.39
C ASP A 165 14.73 9.44 -16.50
N THR A 166 14.83 10.41 -15.59
CA THR A 166 13.72 10.81 -14.72
C THR A 166 12.69 11.65 -15.49
N ALA A 167 11.45 11.75 -14.98
CA ALA A 167 10.40 12.55 -15.62
C ALA A 167 10.73 14.05 -15.67
N SER A 168 11.53 14.51 -14.70
CA SER A 168 12.05 15.87 -14.63
C SER A 168 13.57 15.89 -14.54
N PRO A 169 14.24 16.87 -15.19
CA PRO A 169 15.69 16.93 -15.31
C PRO A 169 16.40 17.55 -14.09
N TYR A 170 15.66 18.11 -13.14
CA TYR A 170 16.18 18.75 -11.93
C TYR A 170 15.17 18.65 -10.78
N ILE A 171 15.60 19.01 -9.57
CA ILE A 171 14.79 19.00 -8.35
C ILE A 171 13.61 19.96 -8.48
N GLY A 172 12.40 19.43 -8.38
CA GLY A 172 11.15 20.17 -8.58
C GLY A 172 10.37 20.45 -7.30
N ASP A 173 10.98 20.29 -6.12
CA ASP A 173 10.30 20.37 -4.81
C ASP A 173 9.38 21.61 -4.71
N TYR A 174 8.08 21.36 -4.59
CA TYR A 174 6.99 22.35 -4.61
C TYR A 174 6.89 23.27 -5.87
N GLN A 175 7.68 23.08 -6.91
CA GLN A 175 7.70 23.92 -8.11
C GLN A 175 6.64 23.52 -9.15
N ILE A 176 5.55 24.31 -9.25
CA ILE A 176 4.43 24.04 -10.18
C ILE A 176 4.85 23.99 -11.67
N GLY A 177 5.81 24.83 -12.06
CA GLY A 177 6.20 24.95 -13.48
C GLY A 177 6.79 23.67 -14.05
N ILE A 178 7.63 22.96 -13.28
CA ILE A 178 8.26 21.72 -13.74
C ILE A 178 7.29 20.55 -13.67
N THR A 179 6.45 20.50 -12.62
CA THR A 179 5.53 19.36 -12.42
C THR A 179 4.43 19.25 -13.46
N THR A 180 4.18 20.33 -14.22
CA THR A 180 3.31 20.29 -15.40
C THR A 180 3.75 19.24 -16.43
N LYS A 181 5.05 18.90 -16.51
CA LYS A 181 5.56 17.85 -17.42
C LYS A 181 5.23 16.42 -16.97
N GLU A 182 4.92 16.24 -15.69
CA GLU A 182 4.59 14.94 -15.09
C GLU A 182 3.08 14.65 -15.14
N GLU A 183 2.27 15.66 -15.46
CA GLU A 183 0.80 15.60 -15.38
C GLU A 183 0.15 14.55 -16.27
N GLY A 184 0.83 14.06 -17.33
CA GLY A 184 0.35 12.90 -18.09
C GLY A 184 0.07 11.68 -17.19
N VAL A 185 0.96 11.43 -16.22
CA VAL A 185 0.79 10.38 -15.22
C VAL A 185 0.13 10.92 -13.96
N MET A 186 0.60 12.04 -13.41
CA MET A 186 0.16 12.51 -12.10
C MET A 186 -1.31 12.91 -12.07
N ARG A 187 -1.84 13.50 -13.15
CA ARG A 187 -3.26 13.81 -13.27
C ARG A 187 -4.11 12.54 -13.29
N ARG A 188 -3.69 11.52 -14.03
CA ARG A 188 -4.39 10.22 -14.09
C ARG A 188 -4.36 9.55 -12.72
N LEU A 189 -3.20 9.51 -12.09
CA LEU A 189 -3.03 8.97 -10.75
C LEU A 189 -3.99 9.62 -9.74
N ARG A 190 -4.06 10.95 -9.67
CA ARG A 190 -4.98 11.63 -8.75
C ARG A 190 -6.45 11.31 -9.04
N ASN A 191 -6.89 11.43 -10.29
CA ASN A 191 -8.31 11.30 -10.64
C ASN A 191 -8.81 9.85 -10.67
N GLU A 192 -8.00 8.92 -11.17
CA GLU A 192 -8.40 7.52 -11.31
C GLU A 192 -8.33 6.79 -9.95
N MET A 193 -7.40 7.16 -9.06
CA MET A 193 -7.40 6.70 -7.66
C MET A 193 -8.61 7.22 -6.88
N GLN A 194 -8.95 8.51 -7.05
CA GLN A 194 -10.18 9.09 -6.49
C GLN A 194 -11.41 8.31 -6.96
N ALA A 195 -11.51 8.02 -8.27
CA ALA A 195 -12.59 7.25 -8.85
C ALA A 195 -12.59 5.76 -8.42
N ALA A 196 -11.46 5.22 -7.96
CA ALA A 196 -11.35 3.91 -7.31
C ALA A 196 -11.65 3.93 -5.79
N GLY A 197 -12.13 5.06 -5.26
CA GLY A 197 -12.49 5.20 -3.84
C GLY A 197 -11.29 5.41 -2.90
N ILE A 198 -10.15 5.87 -3.42
CA ILE A 198 -8.98 6.27 -2.64
C ILE A 198 -8.94 7.81 -2.64
N PRO A 199 -9.32 8.47 -1.54
CA PRO A 199 -9.44 9.93 -1.54
C PRO A 199 -8.06 10.58 -1.59
N ILE A 200 -7.72 11.20 -2.73
CA ILE A 200 -6.44 11.88 -2.93
C ILE A 200 -6.59 13.33 -2.48
N GLU A 201 -5.67 13.80 -1.64
CA GLU A 201 -5.66 15.19 -1.19
C GLU A 201 -4.87 16.08 -2.14
N ASN A 202 -3.65 15.67 -2.50
CA ASN A 202 -2.78 16.39 -3.42
C ASN A 202 -1.60 15.50 -3.89
N SER A 203 -0.79 16.05 -4.78
CA SER A 203 0.53 15.52 -5.15
C SER A 203 1.51 16.67 -5.32
N LYS A 204 2.81 16.42 -5.11
CA LYS A 204 3.87 17.39 -5.33
C LYS A 204 5.14 16.73 -5.86
N GLY A 205 5.99 17.52 -6.53
CA GLY A 205 7.38 17.16 -6.75
C GLY A 205 8.16 17.22 -5.43
N GLU A 206 9.20 16.41 -5.32
CA GLU A 206 10.05 16.21 -4.15
C GLU A 206 11.51 16.63 -4.40
N TRP A 207 12.38 16.35 -3.42
CA TRP A 207 13.80 16.70 -3.42
C TRP A 207 14.68 15.92 -4.44
N GLY A 208 14.09 15.01 -5.21
CA GLY A 208 14.75 14.29 -6.31
C GLY A 208 14.25 14.74 -7.69
N PRO A 209 15.10 14.73 -8.73
CA PRO A 209 14.64 14.98 -10.10
C PRO A 209 13.61 13.91 -10.52
N GLY A 210 12.38 14.34 -10.82
CA GLY A 210 11.24 13.44 -11.09
C GLY A 210 10.81 12.58 -9.91
N GLN A 211 11.18 12.97 -8.68
CA GLN A 211 10.61 12.38 -7.48
C GLN A 211 9.27 13.07 -7.19
N GLU A 212 8.25 12.28 -6.91
CA GLU A 212 6.89 12.71 -6.63
C GLU A 212 6.43 12.18 -5.28
N GLU A 213 5.50 12.89 -4.66
CA GLU A 213 4.72 12.45 -3.52
C GLU A 213 3.23 12.50 -3.85
N ILE A 214 2.48 11.53 -3.34
CA ILE A 214 1.02 11.54 -3.34
C ILE A 214 0.49 11.39 -1.92
N ASN A 215 -0.45 12.27 -1.55
CA ASN A 215 -1.01 12.35 -0.21
C ASN A 215 -2.46 11.87 -0.26
N VAL A 216 -2.76 10.88 0.58
CA VAL A 216 -4.08 10.24 0.66
C VAL A 216 -4.71 10.61 1.99
N ARG A 217 -6.02 10.91 1.96
CA ARG A 217 -6.79 11.16 3.18
C ARG A 217 -6.67 9.98 4.13
N TYR A 218 -6.40 10.27 5.40
CA TYR A 218 -6.34 9.27 6.45
C TYR A 218 -7.61 8.41 6.53
N ALA A 219 -7.46 7.19 7.03
CA ALA A 219 -8.55 6.25 7.26
C ALA A 219 -8.27 5.39 8.50
N GLU A 220 -9.25 4.60 8.93
CA GLU A 220 -8.97 3.55 9.91
C GLU A 220 -7.85 2.63 9.41
N ALA A 221 -7.02 2.12 10.32
CA ALA A 221 -5.76 1.46 10.01
C ALA A 221 -5.85 0.39 8.90
N LEU A 222 -6.85 -0.50 8.97
CA LEU A 222 -7.03 -1.57 7.98
C LEU A 222 -7.41 -1.01 6.60
N GLU A 223 -8.32 -0.03 6.57
CA GLU A 223 -8.73 0.62 5.33
C GLU A 223 -7.57 1.40 4.69
N MET A 224 -6.77 2.09 5.50
CA MET A 224 -5.60 2.81 4.98
C MET A 224 -4.55 1.85 4.41
N ALA A 225 -4.33 0.70 5.05
CA ALA A 225 -3.42 -0.33 4.52
C ALA A 225 -3.92 -0.91 3.19
N ASP A 226 -5.21 -1.22 3.09
CA ASP A 226 -5.85 -1.68 1.85
C ASP A 226 -5.71 -0.62 0.73
N ARG A 227 -5.98 0.66 1.04
CA ARG A 227 -5.78 1.79 0.10
C ARG A 227 -4.33 1.91 -0.35
N HIS A 228 -3.37 1.80 0.57
CA HIS A 228 -1.95 1.98 0.29
C HIS A 228 -1.41 0.95 -0.71
N VAL A 229 -1.80 -0.32 -0.56
CA VAL A 229 -1.34 -1.38 -1.47
C VAL A 229 -1.95 -1.20 -2.87
N ILE A 230 -3.24 -0.84 -2.95
CA ILE A 230 -3.89 -0.54 -4.24
C ILE A 230 -3.27 0.68 -4.91
N LEU A 231 -2.98 1.74 -4.14
CA LEU A 231 -2.31 2.94 -4.63
C LEU A 231 -0.97 2.61 -5.28
N LYS A 232 -0.12 1.84 -4.58
CA LYS A 232 1.18 1.40 -5.10
C LYS A 232 1.04 0.55 -6.36
N ASN A 233 0.05 -0.34 -6.43
CA ASN A 233 -0.17 -1.17 -7.61
C ASN A 233 -0.65 -0.34 -8.80
N GLY A 234 -1.72 0.44 -8.61
CA GLY A 234 -2.32 1.24 -9.67
C GLY A 234 -1.39 2.34 -10.17
N ALA A 235 -0.52 2.91 -9.32
CA ALA A 235 0.51 3.85 -9.79
C ALA A 235 1.46 3.22 -10.81
N LYS A 236 1.83 1.94 -10.63
CA LYS A 236 2.67 1.21 -11.59
C LYS A 236 1.92 0.93 -12.88
N GLU A 237 0.66 0.52 -12.80
CA GLU A 237 -0.18 0.20 -13.96
C GLU A 237 -0.50 1.47 -14.78
N ILE A 238 -0.84 2.58 -14.12
CA ILE A 238 -1.09 3.87 -14.77
C ILE A 238 0.18 4.37 -15.45
N ALA A 239 1.33 4.39 -14.76
CA ALA A 239 2.58 4.84 -15.34
C ALA A 239 2.97 4.00 -16.57
N GLU A 240 2.88 2.67 -16.48
CA GLU A 240 3.19 1.78 -17.62
C GLU A 240 2.26 2.05 -18.81
N SER A 241 0.96 2.31 -18.56
CA SER A 241 0.02 2.66 -19.63
C SER A 241 0.32 4.00 -20.32
N GLU A 242 1.12 4.85 -19.70
CA GLU A 242 1.62 6.12 -20.25
C GLU A 242 3.05 6.00 -20.81
N GLY A 243 3.57 4.78 -20.96
CA GLY A 243 4.94 4.55 -21.43
C GLY A 243 6.01 5.03 -20.44
N LYS A 244 5.68 5.03 -19.14
CA LYS A 244 6.54 5.45 -18.04
C LYS A 244 6.65 4.36 -16.98
N ALA A 245 7.52 4.56 -16.01
CA ALA A 245 7.72 3.63 -14.89
C ALA A 245 7.81 4.42 -13.60
N VAL A 246 7.35 3.82 -12.51
CA VAL A 246 7.52 4.38 -11.16
C VAL A 246 8.30 3.41 -10.29
N SER A 247 9.06 3.95 -9.35
CA SER A 247 9.75 3.14 -8.33
C SER A 247 9.54 3.71 -6.94
N PHE A 248 9.04 2.85 -6.04
CA PHE A 248 8.94 3.07 -4.60
C PHE A 248 10.20 2.59 -3.86
N MET A 249 11.28 2.29 -4.57
CA MET A 249 12.53 1.82 -3.98
C MET A 249 13.10 2.90 -3.05
N ALA A 250 13.40 2.53 -1.81
CA ALA A 250 13.83 3.48 -0.77
C ALA A 250 15.05 4.34 -1.16
N LYS A 251 15.93 3.82 -2.01
CA LYS A 251 17.11 4.51 -2.53
C LYS A 251 17.46 3.91 -3.90
N TYR A 252 16.92 4.47 -4.97
CA TYR A 252 17.18 3.96 -6.32
C TYR A 252 18.55 4.44 -6.86
N ASN A 253 18.97 5.65 -6.48
CA ASN A 253 20.24 6.26 -6.87
C ASN A 253 20.97 6.76 -5.61
N TYR A 254 22.26 6.44 -5.50
CA TYR A 254 23.09 6.81 -4.35
C TYR A 254 23.19 8.32 -4.14
N GLY A 255 23.30 9.10 -5.23
CA GLY A 255 23.52 10.54 -5.19
C GLY A 255 22.27 11.41 -5.01
N LEU A 256 21.08 10.80 -4.96
CA LEU A 256 19.79 11.53 -4.91
C LEU A 256 19.01 11.25 -3.63
N ALA A 257 17.96 12.02 -3.37
CA ALA A 257 17.02 11.75 -2.28
C ALA A 257 16.41 10.33 -2.41
N GLY A 258 16.05 9.72 -1.28
CA GLY A 258 15.44 8.39 -1.25
C GLY A 258 13.96 8.46 -0.94
N ASN A 259 13.16 7.55 -1.51
CA ASN A 259 11.72 7.51 -1.26
C ASN A 259 11.39 7.09 0.17
N SER A 260 10.51 7.86 0.81
CA SER A 260 9.90 7.55 2.08
C SER A 260 8.49 6.97 1.94
N SER A 261 8.00 6.44 3.06
CA SER A 261 6.57 6.43 3.31
C SER A 261 6.30 6.90 4.74
N HIS A 262 6.07 8.20 4.92
CA HIS A 262 5.76 8.73 6.24
C HIS A 262 4.37 8.28 6.66
N ILE A 263 4.26 7.76 7.88
CA ILE A 263 3.00 7.23 8.42
C ILE A 263 2.52 8.14 9.54
N HIS A 264 1.54 8.98 9.23
CA HIS A 264 0.81 9.78 10.21
C HIS A 264 -0.18 8.88 10.94
N ASN A 265 -0.33 9.06 12.25
CA ASN A 265 -1.21 8.24 13.06
C ASN A 265 -1.80 9.00 14.25
N SER A 266 -3.03 8.64 14.60
CA SER A 266 -3.75 9.20 15.75
C SER A 266 -4.68 8.17 16.38
N LEU A 267 -4.91 8.28 17.69
CA LEU A 267 -5.96 7.53 18.39
C LEU A 267 -7.17 8.42 18.64
N TRP A 268 -8.34 7.82 18.47
CA TRP A 268 -9.64 8.44 18.66
C TRP A 268 -10.49 7.61 19.63
N SER A 269 -11.49 8.24 20.23
CA SER A 269 -12.50 7.55 21.05
C SER A 269 -13.20 6.44 20.26
N ALA A 270 -13.79 5.48 20.97
CA ALA A 270 -14.47 4.33 20.37
C ALA A 270 -15.64 4.68 19.42
N ASP A 271 -16.21 5.88 19.55
CA ASP A 271 -17.24 6.43 18.66
C ASP A 271 -16.66 7.22 17.47
N GLY A 272 -15.33 7.37 17.40
CA GLY A 272 -14.62 8.11 16.37
C GLY A 272 -14.77 9.64 16.44
N GLN A 273 -15.31 10.21 17.52
CA GLN A 273 -15.64 11.63 17.58
C GLN A 273 -14.56 12.51 18.21
N THR A 274 -13.74 11.97 19.12
CA THR A 274 -12.76 12.75 19.89
C THR A 274 -11.34 12.32 19.54
N PRO A 275 -10.47 13.23 19.04
CA PRO A 275 -9.05 12.95 18.88
C PRO A 275 -8.37 12.91 20.25
N LEU A 276 -7.77 11.79 20.62
CA LEU A 276 -7.26 11.58 21.97
C LEU A 276 -5.80 12.02 22.16
N PHE A 277 -5.09 12.34 21.07
CA PHE A 277 -3.74 12.90 21.14
C PHE A 277 -3.72 14.41 21.35
N TYR A 278 -4.81 15.11 21.03
CA TYR A 278 -4.86 16.55 21.14
C TYR A 278 -5.24 16.99 22.56
N ASP A 279 -4.39 17.81 23.18
CA ASP A 279 -4.72 18.54 24.40
C ASP A 279 -4.10 19.94 24.32
N ARG A 280 -4.96 20.96 24.20
CA ARG A 280 -4.52 22.36 24.05
C ARG A 280 -3.70 22.88 25.23
N GLN A 281 -3.85 22.30 26.42
CA GLN A 281 -3.17 22.74 27.64
C GLN A 281 -1.90 21.93 27.94
N ALA A 282 -1.71 20.80 27.25
CA ALA A 282 -0.51 19.99 27.41
C ALA A 282 0.68 20.58 26.65
N GLU A 283 1.88 20.21 27.08
CA GLU A 283 3.12 20.49 26.35
C GLU A 283 3.03 19.95 24.91
N TRP A 284 3.49 20.75 23.94
CA TRP A 284 3.43 20.44 22.49
C TRP A 284 2.01 20.20 21.95
N THR A 285 0.98 20.63 22.69
CA THR A 285 -0.43 20.30 22.43
C THR A 285 -0.73 18.80 22.37
N LEU A 286 0.15 17.97 22.94
CA LEU A 286 0.13 16.52 22.88
C LEU A 286 -0.26 15.95 24.25
N SER A 287 -1.42 15.29 24.31
CA SER A 287 -1.94 14.67 25.53
C SER A 287 -0.97 13.65 26.13
N THR A 288 -1.13 13.32 27.42
CA THR A 288 -0.35 12.24 28.06
C THR A 288 -0.44 10.93 27.29
N LEU A 289 -1.60 10.59 26.72
CA LEU A 289 -1.77 9.41 25.88
C LEU A 289 -0.93 9.50 24.59
N GLY A 290 -0.93 10.66 23.92
CA GLY A 290 -0.11 10.90 22.73
C GLY A 290 1.39 10.82 23.01
N GLN A 291 1.83 11.36 24.14
CA GLN A 291 3.21 11.26 24.59
C GLN A 291 3.61 9.80 24.90
N GLN A 292 2.75 9.03 25.57
CA GLN A 292 2.97 7.60 25.83
C GLN A 292 3.01 6.76 24.55
N TRP A 293 2.17 7.11 23.57
CA TRP A 293 2.20 6.50 22.25
C TRP A 293 3.55 6.73 21.56
N ALA A 294 4.01 7.98 21.50
CA ALA A 294 5.32 8.31 20.95
C ALA A 294 6.46 7.62 21.71
N ALA A 295 6.39 7.57 23.05
CA ALA A 295 7.36 6.87 23.89
C ALA A 295 7.45 5.37 23.57
N GLY A 296 6.32 4.72 23.27
CA GLY A 296 6.29 3.34 22.80
C GLY A 296 7.04 3.15 21.47
N GLN A 297 6.79 4.03 20.50
CA GLN A 297 7.47 4.02 19.20
C GLN A 297 8.98 4.26 19.34
N LEU A 298 9.40 5.18 20.19
CA LEU A 298 10.82 5.42 20.46
C LEU A 298 11.48 4.22 21.16
N LYS A 299 10.80 3.65 22.17
CA LYS A 299 11.31 2.52 22.94
C LYS A 299 11.59 1.31 22.06
N TYR A 300 10.71 1.01 21.11
CA TYR A 300 10.79 -0.18 20.25
C TYR A 300 11.33 0.11 18.84
N ALA A 301 11.83 1.32 18.58
CA ALA A 301 12.25 1.75 17.24
C ALA A 301 13.23 0.77 16.59
N ARG A 302 14.15 0.19 17.37
CA ARG A 302 15.15 -0.76 16.86
C ARG A 302 14.49 -2.07 16.39
N GLU A 303 13.50 -2.53 17.13
CA GLU A 303 12.81 -3.81 16.93
C GLU A 303 11.88 -3.78 15.72
N PHE A 304 11.08 -2.73 15.55
CA PHE A 304 10.13 -2.67 14.42
C PHE A 304 10.68 -1.99 13.17
N THR A 305 11.89 -1.39 13.22
CA THR A 305 12.55 -0.84 12.01
C THR A 305 12.67 -1.89 10.91
N TRP A 306 12.81 -3.19 11.23
CA TRP A 306 12.86 -4.24 10.22
C TRP A 306 11.57 -4.36 9.39
N PHE A 307 10.42 -3.97 9.95
CA PHE A 307 9.16 -3.93 9.20
C PHE A 307 8.99 -2.64 8.38
N LEU A 308 9.59 -1.53 8.82
CA LEU A 308 9.56 -0.26 8.09
C LEU A 308 10.64 -0.13 7.01
N ALA A 309 11.78 -0.78 7.23
CA ALA A 309 12.94 -0.82 6.35
C ALA A 309 13.28 -2.29 6.00
N PRO A 310 12.38 -3.01 5.29
CA PRO A 310 12.47 -4.46 5.14
C PRO A 310 13.55 -4.94 4.16
N TYR A 311 14.21 -4.04 3.43
CA TYR A 311 15.22 -4.41 2.44
C TYR A 311 16.59 -3.86 2.84
N VAL A 312 17.66 -4.55 2.41
CA VAL A 312 19.03 -4.03 2.48
C VAL A 312 19.12 -2.63 1.85
N ASN A 313 18.33 -2.38 0.80
CA ASN A 313 18.27 -1.08 0.16
C ASN A 313 17.68 0.03 1.04
N SER A 314 16.75 -0.29 1.93
CA SER A 314 16.13 0.68 2.84
C SER A 314 17.18 1.34 3.74
N TYR A 315 18.18 0.60 4.20
CA TYR A 315 19.26 1.14 5.04
C TYR A 315 20.20 2.09 4.30
N LYS A 316 20.24 2.05 2.96
CA LYS A 316 20.99 3.03 2.16
C LYS A 316 20.31 4.41 2.12
N ARG A 317 19.04 4.50 2.53
CA ARG A 317 18.30 5.77 2.65
C ARG A 317 18.68 6.54 3.91
N PHE A 318 19.03 5.86 5.01
CA PHE A 318 19.35 6.51 6.30
C PHE A 318 20.73 7.20 6.27
N GLN A 319 20.79 8.33 5.58
CA GLN A 319 21.98 9.15 5.40
C GLN A 319 21.74 10.56 5.96
N ALA A 320 22.78 11.14 6.56
CA ALA A 320 22.69 12.51 7.03
C ALA A 320 22.52 13.47 5.84
N GLY A 321 21.66 14.48 5.98
CA GLY A 321 21.42 15.49 4.94
C GLY A 321 20.49 15.05 3.81
N THR A 322 19.78 13.92 3.93
CA THR A 322 18.87 13.40 2.89
C THR A 322 17.41 13.30 3.34
N PHE A 323 16.98 14.15 4.28
CA PHE A 323 15.63 14.14 4.89
C PHE A 323 15.20 12.78 5.48
N ALA A 324 16.16 11.88 5.74
CA ALA A 324 15.93 10.58 6.34
C ALA A 324 16.36 10.59 7.83
N PRO A 325 15.60 9.93 8.72
CA PRO A 325 15.98 9.84 10.11
C PRO A 325 17.24 8.98 10.27
N THR A 326 18.21 9.48 11.04
CA THR A 326 19.47 8.77 11.39
C THR A 326 19.59 8.48 12.88
N LYS A 327 18.63 8.93 13.67
CA LYS A 327 18.60 8.81 15.13
C LYS A 327 17.20 8.44 15.60
N ILE A 328 17.12 7.77 16.73
CA ILE A 328 15.86 7.51 17.43
C ILE A 328 15.56 8.75 18.27
N MET A 329 14.79 9.67 17.70
CA MET A 329 14.40 10.92 18.34
C MET A 329 12.99 11.29 17.91
N TRP A 330 12.33 12.07 18.74
CA TRP A 330 11.08 12.75 18.41
C TRP A 330 11.31 14.26 18.52
N SER A 331 10.65 15.01 17.66
CA SER A 331 10.60 16.47 17.63
C SER A 331 9.22 16.89 17.16
N GLU A 332 8.81 18.09 17.55
CA GLU A 332 7.74 18.85 16.90
C GLU A 332 8.26 19.66 15.70
#